data_AF-A0A1I8H6C4-F1
#
_entry.id   AF-A0A1I8H6C4-F1
#
_cell.length_a   1.000
_cell.length_b   1.000
_cell.length_c   1.000
_cell.angle_alpha   90.00
_cell.angle_beta   90.00
_cell.angle_gamma   90.00
#
_symmetry.space_group_name_H-M   'P 1'
#
loop_
_entity.id
_entity.type
_entity.pdbx_description
1 polymer ?
#
loop_
_entity_poly.entity_id
_entity_poly.type
_entity_poly.pdbx_seq_one_letter_code
_entity_poly.pdbx_strand_id
1 'polypeptide(L)'
;YPTKRPRQYSERQLQFFSSSGKKEGAVTSPDFPSAYPPLTRVIYRTCGLDFAGDRLLIFDGYGADFSNRVSARCGSRSVDDFWSEGRYLTLEFRSDGVVGPGELGFAATYRFFRRSAVPPEPPRPSPAPPVSEPPAARPRPPQPSTAEASSPDCPAEPVVIRGSAPMSGVARTRDFPLGYRRGVCTWDLRAAGGERIVVELRHVDLEPAPATGGALSGSGCSARSSADRVLVTKFLKEPGRERQEAAPPLVFCQVSRDHPVRVMSSSLGRLLVTFNATADSRTRGGLEFSYSFVRDFGVSGEFKVQNRSVGCYFEFRSWQSSTGSFTSPNYPHAYPESLACHYVFLARPEERIRIEFTNYDTESSRLCLPGDSDYVLVEECHRPNYRLQTFCGKPEPGTAYSVTRRTSCLRLSFVSNSQYSAAGFHANYFFEGRT
;
A
#
# COMPACT_ATOMS: atom_id res chain seq x y z
N TYR A 1 -0.18 -38.98 42.84
CA TYR A 1 0.48 -37.66 42.83
C TYR A 1 -0.11 -36.79 41.73
N PRO A 2 -0.51 -35.54 42.01
CA PRO A 2 -1.12 -34.67 41.00
C PRO A 2 -0.06 -34.13 40.03
N THR A 3 -0.33 -34.25 38.72
CA THR A 3 0.40 -33.50 37.70
C THR A 3 0.10 -32.01 37.89
N LYS A 4 1.14 -31.20 38.14
CA LYS A 4 0.99 -29.74 38.17
C LYS A 4 0.55 -29.28 36.78
N ARG A 5 -0.68 -28.77 36.67
CA ARG A 5 -1.15 -28.08 35.46
C ARG A 5 -0.16 -26.95 35.14
N PRO A 6 0.15 -26.66 33.86
CA PRO A 6 0.89 -25.45 33.52
C PRO A 6 0.11 -24.25 34.07
N ARG A 7 0.79 -23.34 34.76
CA ARG A 7 0.18 -22.09 35.22
C ARG A 7 -0.14 -21.25 33.99
N GLN A 8 -1.42 -20.98 33.73
CA GLN A 8 -1.81 -19.88 32.86
C GLN A 8 -1.39 -18.58 33.54
N TYR A 9 -0.30 -17.99 33.07
CA TYR A 9 0.05 -16.62 33.37
C TYR A 9 -0.74 -15.72 32.42
N SER A 10 -1.58 -14.84 32.97
CA SER A 10 -2.29 -13.84 32.17
C SER A 10 -1.32 -12.76 31.69
N GLU A 11 -1.65 -12.15 30.54
CA GLU A 11 -0.88 -11.02 30.02
C GLU A 11 -0.84 -9.88 31.05
N ARG A 12 0.36 -9.54 31.51
CA ARG A 12 0.61 -8.35 32.32
C ARG A 12 1.45 -7.36 31.54
N GLN A 13 0.78 -6.39 30.92
CA GLN A 13 1.44 -5.16 30.49
C GLN A 13 1.98 -4.43 31.73
N LEU A 14 3.27 -4.13 31.75
CA LEU A 14 3.87 -3.24 32.75
C LEU A 14 3.69 -1.79 32.31
N GLN A 15 2.53 -1.22 32.63
CA GLN A 15 2.22 0.19 32.38
C GLN A 15 2.78 1.07 33.51
N PHE A 16 3.67 2.02 33.19
CA PHE A 16 4.30 2.90 34.18
C PHE A 16 3.46 4.15 34.43
N PHE A 17 2.60 4.10 35.46
CA PHE A 17 1.94 5.28 35.99
C PHE A 17 2.75 5.91 37.13
N SER A 18 3.12 7.18 37.00
CA SER A 18 3.62 7.99 38.11
C SER A 18 2.46 8.44 39.03
N SER A 19 1.77 7.48 39.65
CA SER A 19 0.79 7.73 40.71
C SER A 19 1.42 7.97 42.09
N SER A 20 2.75 7.82 42.21
CA SER A 20 3.48 7.78 43.49
C SER A 20 4.60 8.82 43.64
N GLY A 21 4.73 9.77 42.69
CA GLY A 21 5.64 10.92 42.81
C GLY A 21 7.16 10.64 42.76
N LYS A 22 7.58 9.39 42.59
CA LYS A 22 9.00 9.03 42.43
C LYS A 22 9.54 9.51 41.08
N LYS A 23 10.67 10.22 41.11
CA LYS A 23 11.33 10.79 39.91
C LYS A 23 12.25 9.81 39.19
N GLU A 24 12.62 8.72 39.84
CA GLU A 24 13.62 7.73 39.40
C GLU A 24 13.18 6.32 39.82
N GLY A 25 13.57 5.32 39.05
CA GLY A 25 13.25 3.91 39.33
C GLY A 25 13.95 2.92 38.40
N ALA A 26 13.76 1.63 38.67
CA ALA A 26 14.36 0.50 37.93
C ALA A 26 13.29 -0.50 37.47
N VAL A 27 13.58 -1.23 36.40
CA VAL A 27 12.73 -2.22 35.75
C VAL A 27 13.61 -3.39 35.30
N THR A 28 13.24 -4.63 35.61
CA THR A 28 13.96 -5.83 35.18
C THR A 28 13.03 -6.76 34.38
N SER A 29 13.61 -7.70 33.63
CA SER A 29 12.84 -8.82 33.10
C SER A 29 12.36 -9.68 34.26
N PRO A 30 11.19 -10.34 34.16
CA PRO A 30 10.78 -11.32 35.15
C PRO A 30 11.86 -12.39 35.35
N ASP A 31 12.04 -12.77 36.61
CA ASP A 31 13.04 -13.72 37.12
C ASP A 31 14.54 -13.35 36.93
N PHE A 32 14.84 -12.13 36.45
CA PHE A 32 16.19 -11.54 36.47
C PHE A 32 16.79 -11.59 37.90
N PRO A 33 18.07 -11.97 38.09
CA PRO A 33 19.12 -12.18 37.09
C PRO A 33 19.21 -13.63 36.54
N SER A 34 18.18 -14.45 36.73
CA SER A 34 18.11 -15.79 36.12
C SER A 34 17.60 -15.72 34.68
N ALA A 35 17.72 -16.83 33.95
CA ALA A 35 17.06 -17.00 32.66
C ALA A 35 15.53 -16.79 32.79
N TYR A 36 14.96 -15.96 31.92
CA TYR A 36 13.55 -15.64 31.91
C TYR A 36 12.71 -16.85 31.44
N PRO A 37 11.47 -17.03 31.94
CA PRO A 37 10.63 -18.12 31.46
C PRO A 37 10.27 -17.95 29.97
N PRO A 38 10.10 -19.02 29.19
CA PRO A 38 9.59 -18.92 27.83
C PRO A 38 8.24 -18.18 27.81
N LEU A 39 8.00 -17.36 26.78
CA LEU A 39 6.85 -16.45 26.61
C LEU A 39 6.85 -15.16 27.49
N THR A 40 8.00 -14.72 28.03
CA THR A 40 8.10 -13.60 29.01
C THR A 40 8.72 -12.29 28.43
N ARG A 41 8.86 -11.18 29.22
CA ARG A 41 8.68 -9.78 28.67
C ARG A 41 9.66 -8.53 28.87
N VAL A 42 11.03 -8.54 28.94
CA VAL A 42 11.89 -7.30 28.68
C VAL A 42 13.42 -7.49 28.20
N ILE A 43 14.11 -6.54 27.46
CA ILE A 43 15.41 -6.68 26.64
C ILE A 43 16.20 -5.36 26.23
N TYR A 44 17.33 -5.49 25.50
CA TYR A 44 18.24 -4.53 24.75
C TYR A 44 18.77 -5.20 23.43
N ARG A 45 19.53 -4.71 22.39
CA ARG A 45 19.99 -3.43 21.71
C ARG A 45 19.74 -3.48 20.15
N THR A 46 19.43 -2.39 19.41
CA THR A 46 18.85 -2.36 18.00
C THR A 46 18.92 -3.59 17.03
N CYS A 47 17.75 -4.10 16.63
CA CYS A 47 17.51 -4.99 15.46
C CYS A 47 16.53 -4.35 14.44
N GLY A 48 16.50 -4.86 13.19
CA GLY A 48 15.48 -4.52 12.19
C GLY A 48 14.09 -5.12 12.48
N LEU A 49 13.06 -4.65 11.76
CA LEU A 49 11.66 -5.03 12.02
C LEU A 49 11.36 -6.52 11.75
N ASP A 50 12.11 -7.14 10.84
CA ASP A 50 11.91 -8.53 10.40
C ASP A 50 12.75 -9.56 11.17
N PHE A 51 13.40 -9.16 12.26
CA PHE A 51 14.13 -10.10 13.13
C PHE A 51 13.15 -11.05 13.84
N ALA A 52 13.36 -12.36 13.67
CA ALA A 52 12.43 -13.39 14.12
C ALA A 52 12.46 -13.66 15.64
N GLY A 53 13.61 -13.43 16.29
CA GLY A 53 13.81 -13.73 17.71
C GLY A 53 13.66 -12.53 18.65
N ASP A 54 14.24 -12.70 19.83
CA ASP A 54 14.00 -11.92 21.05
C ASP A 54 14.35 -10.41 20.97
N ARG A 55 13.35 -9.53 21.18
CA ARG A 55 13.44 -8.06 20.94
C ARG A 55 12.56 -7.13 21.79
N LEU A 56 13.11 -6.03 22.33
CA LEU A 56 12.36 -4.93 23.00
C LEU A 56 11.80 -3.97 21.96
N LEU A 57 10.58 -3.51 22.19
CA LEU A 57 9.96 -2.36 21.55
C LEU A 57 9.80 -1.24 22.60
N ILE A 58 10.33 -0.06 22.28
CA ILE A 58 10.16 1.18 23.04
C ILE A 58 9.23 2.09 22.25
N PHE A 59 8.17 2.60 22.91
CA PHE A 59 7.18 3.50 22.31
C PHE A 59 7.07 4.81 23.12
N ASP A 60 7.08 5.93 22.43
CA ASP A 60 6.96 7.27 23.03
C ASP A 60 5.49 7.72 23.05
N GLY A 61 4.78 7.30 24.10
CA GLY A 61 3.33 7.44 24.21
C GLY A 61 2.70 6.48 25.21
N TYR A 62 1.37 6.43 25.20
CA TYR A 62 0.53 5.61 26.07
C TYR A 62 -0.66 5.05 25.29
N GLY A 63 -1.01 3.78 25.53
CA GLY A 63 -2.12 3.09 24.87
C GLY A 63 -1.69 2.16 23.74
N ALA A 64 -2.66 1.56 23.05
CA ALA A 64 -2.43 0.62 21.94
C ALA A 64 -2.14 1.31 20.59
N ASP A 65 -2.06 2.63 20.56
CA ASP A 65 -1.61 3.41 19.41
C ASP A 65 -0.08 3.33 19.30
N PHE A 66 0.41 2.26 18.68
CA PHE A 66 1.84 2.02 18.38
C PHE A 66 2.39 2.95 17.27
N SER A 67 1.79 4.12 17.06
CA SER A 67 2.00 5.04 15.93
C SER A 67 3.18 6.00 16.11
N ASN A 68 3.65 6.21 17.34
CA ASN A 68 4.86 6.99 17.62
C ASN A 68 6.12 6.13 17.59
N ARG A 69 7.22 6.74 17.11
CA ARG A 69 8.51 6.13 16.72
C ARG A 69 8.92 4.90 17.56
N VAL A 70 8.74 3.72 16.96
CA VAL A 70 9.15 2.44 17.54
C VAL A 70 10.68 2.32 17.57
N SER A 71 11.24 2.00 18.73
CA SER A 71 12.65 1.65 18.87
C SER A 71 12.81 0.17 19.25
N ALA A 72 13.11 -0.68 18.25
CA ALA A 72 13.39 -2.11 18.44
C ALA A 72 14.81 -2.36 19.02
N ARG A 73 15.05 -3.43 19.80
CA ARG A 73 16.35 -3.76 20.46
C ARG A 73 16.54 -5.29 20.73
N CYS A 74 17.65 -5.93 20.34
CA CYS A 74 18.03 -7.36 20.53
C CYS A 74 19.51 -7.60 21.03
N GLY A 75 19.80 -8.66 21.80
CA GLY A 75 21.19 -9.03 22.18
C GLY A 75 21.85 -8.28 23.37
N SER A 76 23.16 -8.51 23.57
CA SER A 76 23.80 -8.54 24.91
C SER A 76 24.76 -7.41 25.30
N ARG A 77 24.91 -6.32 24.53
CA ARG A 77 25.73 -5.14 24.91
C ARG A 77 24.87 -3.98 25.40
N SER A 78 25.40 -3.20 26.35
CA SER A 78 24.71 -2.03 26.93
C SER A 78 24.34 -0.96 25.89
N VAL A 79 23.33 -0.16 26.22
CA VAL A 79 22.61 0.70 25.27
C VAL A 79 22.61 2.15 25.71
N ASP A 80 22.76 3.05 24.76
CA ASP A 80 22.72 4.50 24.94
C ASP A 80 21.29 4.94 25.30
N ASP A 81 21.16 6.00 26.11
CA ASP A 81 19.89 6.43 26.70
C ASP A 81 18.80 6.80 25.66
N PHE A 82 17.55 6.44 25.96
CA PHE A 82 16.38 6.84 25.17
C PHE A 82 15.65 8.03 25.81
N TRP A 83 15.34 9.05 25.00
CA TRP A 83 14.65 10.25 25.43
C TRP A 83 13.22 10.31 24.87
N SER A 84 12.23 10.44 25.76
CA SER A 84 10.82 10.63 25.41
C SER A 84 10.55 12.10 25.07
N GLU A 85 9.87 12.35 23.95
CA GLU A 85 9.26 13.63 23.65
C GLU A 85 8.01 13.86 24.52
N GLY A 86 7.31 12.79 24.91
CA GLY A 86 6.09 12.82 25.70
C GLY A 86 6.25 13.02 27.21
N ARG A 87 5.19 12.66 27.94
CA ARG A 87 5.20 12.42 29.41
C ARG A 87 5.04 10.93 29.76
N TYR A 88 5.04 10.07 28.75
CA TYR A 88 4.72 8.65 28.85
C TYR A 88 5.66 7.87 27.94
N LEU A 89 6.22 6.78 28.47
CA LEU A 89 7.09 5.87 27.75
C LEU A 89 6.61 4.45 28.03
N THR A 90 6.41 3.65 26.99
CA THR A 90 5.91 2.27 27.08
C THR A 90 6.98 1.30 26.57
N LEU A 91 7.18 0.18 27.29
CA LEU A 91 8.22 -0.83 27.03
C LEU A 91 7.58 -2.22 26.87
N GLU A 92 7.94 -2.97 25.82
CA GLU A 92 7.34 -4.29 25.51
C GLU A 92 8.34 -5.27 24.85
N PHE A 93 8.56 -6.48 25.39
CA PHE A 93 9.25 -7.58 24.67
C PHE A 93 8.33 -8.22 23.66
N ARG A 94 8.96 -8.82 22.64
CA ARG A 94 8.49 -10.03 21.98
C ARG A 94 9.60 -11.10 22.01
N SER A 95 9.37 -12.20 22.73
CA SER A 95 10.25 -13.38 22.80
C SER A 95 9.64 -14.52 21.98
N ASP A 96 10.48 -15.33 21.33
CA ASP A 96 10.06 -16.53 20.59
C ASP A 96 9.94 -17.78 21.47
N GLY A 97 10.55 -17.75 22.67
CA GLY A 97 10.53 -18.83 23.65
C GLY A 97 11.75 -19.77 23.65
N VAL A 98 12.76 -19.53 22.81
CA VAL A 98 14.00 -20.30 22.74
C VAL A 98 15.14 -19.56 23.46
N VAL A 99 15.35 -19.87 24.73
CA VAL A 99 16.39 -19.21 25.55
C VAL A 99 17.76 -19.87 25.37
N GLY A 100 18.77 -19.08 24.99
CA GLY A 100 20.15 -19.53 24.81
C GLY A 100 20.91 -19.72 26.14
N PRO A 101 21.91 -20.62 26.19
CA PRO A 101 22.72 -20.83 27.39
C PRO A 101 23.56 -19.59 27.72
N GLY A 102 23.16 -18.87 28.77
CA GLY A 102 23.82 -17.64 29.25
C GLY A 102 23.00 -16.36 29.10
N GLU A 103 21.76 -16.42 28.61
CA GLU A 103 20.93 -15.24 28.40
C GLU A 103 20.13 -14.86 29.66
N LEU A 104 20.57 -13.82 30.36
CA LEU A 104 20.08 -13.42 31.70
C LEU A 104 18.94 -12.38 31.68
N GLY A 105 18.37 -12.09 30.51
CA GLY A 105 17.35 -11.04 30.35
C GLY A 105 17.92 -9.61 30.42
N PHE A 106 17.21 -8.69 31.08
CA PHE A 106 17.55 -7.25 31.09
C PHE A 106 17.34 -6.58 32.46
N ALA A 107 17.98 -5.42 32.63
CA ALA A 107 17.68 -4.46 33.70
C ALA A 107 17.91 -3.03 33.20
N ALA A 108 16.93 -2.15 33.37
CA ALA A 108 16.99 -0.74 32.97
C ALA A 108 16.55 0.20 34.11
N THR A 109 16.99 1.45 34.02
CA THR A 109 16.64 2.54 34.95
C THR A 109 16.05 3.73 34.21
N TYR A 110 15.12 4.46 34.84
CA TYR A 110 14.52 5.67 34.28
C TYR A 110 14.65 6.86 35.24
N ARG A 111 14.66 8.07 34.66
CA ARG A 111 14.72 9.35 35.38
C ARG A 111 13.87 10.41 34.67
N PHE A 112 13.07 11.17 35.42
CA PHE A 112 12.27 12.27 34.87
C PHE A 112 13.05 13.60 34.87
N PHE A 113 13.13 14.23 33.70
CA PHE A 113 13.73 15.55 33.50
C PHE A 113 12.65 16.62 33.24
N ARG A 114 12.96 17.90 33.48
CA ARG A 114 12.09 19.04 33.11
C ARG A 114 12.47 19.54 31.71
N ARG A 115 11.50 19.71 30.81
CA ARG A 115 11.72 20.38 29.50
C ARG A 115 12.22 21.82 29.74
N SER A 116 13.47 22.10 29.40
CA SER A 116 14.11 23.42 29.40
C SER A 116 15.36 23.37 28.52
N ALA A 117 15.75 24.52 27.96
CA ALA A 117 16.70 24.69 26.85
C ALA A 117 16.20 24.21 25.49
N VAL A 118 16.32 25.08 24.49
CA VAL A 118 15.95 24.90 23.08
C VAL A 118 17.24 24.91 22.24
N PRO A 119 17.42 24.04 21.23
CA PRO A 119 18.58 24.11 20.34
C PRO A 119 18.50 25.36 19.43
N PRO A 120 19.61 26.04 19.11
CA PRO A 120 19.59 27.27 18.33
C PRO A 120 19.16 27.05 16.87
N GLU A 121 18.39 28.00 16.35
CA GLU A 121 17.99 28.07 14.92
C GLU A 121 19.20 28.43 14.05
N PRO A 122 19.37 27.84 12.84
CA PRO A 122 20.45 28.21 11.92
C PRO A 122 20.29 29.66 11.41
N PRO A 123 21.40 30.35 11.11
CA PRO A 123 21.38 31.78 10.78
C PRO A 123 20.64 32.07 9.47
N ARG A 124 19.80 33.12 9.52
CA ARG A 124 19.04 33.64 8.38
C ARG A 124 19.97 34.38 7.40
N PRO A 125 19.84 34.21 6.07
CA PRO A 125 20.62 34.97 5.09
C PRO A 125 20.24 36.46 5.12
N SER A 126 21.23 37.33 4.84
CA SER A 126 21.08 38.78 4.83
C SER A 126 20.22 39.30 3.66
N PRO A 127 19.55 40.46 3.81
CA PRO A 127 18.69 41.02 2.77
C PRO A 127 19.48 41.59 1.58
N ALA A 128 18.88 41.50 0.39
CA ALA A 128 19.36 42.15 -0.82
C ALA A 128 19.01 43.66 -0.85
N PRO A 129 19.76 44.50 -1.59
CA PRO A 129 19.46 45.93 -1.75
C PRO A 129 18.13 46.19 -2.51
N PRO A 130 17.54 47.40 -2.37
CA PRO A 130 16.21 47.70 -2.88
C PRO A 130 16.12 47.78 -4.42
N VAL A 131 14.92 47.50 -4.93
CA VAL A 131 14.59 47.50 -6.36
C VAL A 131 14.10 48.88 -6.81
N SER A 132 14.56 49.34 -7.99
CA SER A 132 14.04 50.50 -8.70
C SER A 132 12.93 50.11 -9.70
N GLU A 133 12.02 51.05 -9.99
CA GLU A 133 10.71 50.79 -10.61
C GLU A 133 10.69 50.48 -12.15
N PRO A 134 9.55 49.95 -12.68
CA PRO A 134 9.39 49.45 -14.07
C PRO A 134 9.00 50.61 -15.05
N PRO A 135 8.59 50.41 -16.34
CA PRO A 135 8.17 49.16 -17.01
C PRO A 135 8.50 48.94 -18.52
N ALA A 136 8.32 47.69 -18.99
CA ALA A 136 7.75 47.37 -20.31
C ALA A 136 7.28 45.90 -20.41
N ALA A 137 6.25 45.66 -21.25
CA ALA A 137 5.80 44.40 -21.88
C ALA A 137 6.03 43.01 -21.21
N ARG A 138 4.95 42.26 -20.96
CA ARG A 138 4.98 40.83 -20.60
C ARG A 138 5.30 39.92 -21.80
N PRO A 139 6.24 38.98 -21.70
CA PRO A 139 6.22 37.72 -22.45
C PRO A 139 5.14 36.76 -21.93
N ARG A 140 4.75 35.77 -22.74
CA ARG A 140 3.84 34.67 -22.35
C ARG A 140 4.49 33.80 -21.26
N PRO A 141 3.75 33.31 -20.24
CA PRO A 141 4.32 32.41 -19.24
C PRO A 141 4.84 31.11 -19.87
N PRO A 142 5.96 30.54 -19.39
CA PRO A 142 6.46 29.25 -19.86
C PRO A 142 5.50 28.13 -19.48
N GLN A 143 5.37 27.12 -20.35
CA GLN A 143 4.68 25.88 -20.00
C GLN A 143 5.49 25.10 -18.95
N PRO A 144 4.84 24.33 -18.05
CA PRO A 144 5.55 23.43 -17.15
C PRO A 144 6.34 22.40 -17.98
N SER A 145 7.63 22.24 -17.66
CA SER A 145 8.53 21.37 -18.40
C SER A 145 8.18 19.89 -18.19
N THR A 146 7.36 19.34 -19.09
CA THR A 146 7.26 17.88 -19.25
C THR A 146 8.61 17.35 -19.71
N ALA A 147 9.24 16.52 -18.90
CA ALA A 147 10.47 15.83 -19.26
C ALA A 147 10.15 14.73 -20.30
N GLU A 148 10.09 15.11 -21.58
CA GLU A 148 9.96 14.16 -22.68
C GLU A 148 11.25 13.35 -22.83
N ALA A 149 11.21 12.09 -22.41
CA ALA A 149 12.32 11.15 -22.55
C ALA A 149 12.40 10.58 -23.97
N SER A 150 12.70 11.44 -24.95
CA SER A 150 12.91 11.09 -26.36
C SER A 150 14.29 10.42 -26.58
N SER A 151 14.41 9.16 -26.13
CA SER A 151 15.63 8.35 -26.29
C SER A 151 15.97 8.10 -27.78
N PRO A 152 17.23 8.28 -28.20
CA PRO A 152 17.70 7.87 -29.52
C PRO A 152 17.83 6.34 -29.58
N ASP A 153 16.86 5.70 -30.24
CA ASP A 153 16.66 4.24 -30.28
C ASP A 153 16.39 3.58 -28.92
N CYS A 154 15.97 2.31 -28.95
CA CYS A 154 15.75 1.51 -27.74
C CYS A 154 17.10 1.19 -27.09
N PRO A 155 17.38 1.65 -25.85
CA PRO A 155 18.60 1.26 -25.15
C PRO A 155 18.59 -0.23 -24.82
N ALA A 156 19.78 -0.85 -24.84
CA ALA A 156 19.93 -2.27 -24.48
C ALA A 156 19.65 -2.54 -22.99
N GLU A 157 19.79 -1.53 -22.12
CA GLU A 157 19.39 -1.59 -20.72
C GLU A 157 18.01 -0.92 -20.49
N PRO A 158 17.19 -1.41 -19.54
CA PRO A 158 15.92 -0.78 -19.20
C PRO A 158 16.03 0.68 -18.76
N VAL A 159 15.14 1.54 -19.26
CA VAL A 159 14.98 2.92 -18.81
C VAL A 159 14.34 2.89 -17.41
N VAL A 160 15.15 3.05 -16.36
CA VAL A 160 14.67 2.97 -14.97
C VAL A 160 14.06 4.31 -14.52
N ILE A 161 12.73 4.35 -14.40
CA ILE A 161 11.98 5.52 -13.94
C ILE A 161 11.70 5.38 -12.45
N ARG A 162 12.54 5.99 -11.60
CA ARG A 162 12.27 6.13 -10.16
C ARG A 162 11.43 7.37 -9.91
N GLY A 163 10.36 7.27 -9.12
CA GLY A 163 9.48 8.39 -8.85
C GLY A 163 8.67 8.25 -7.56
N SER A 164 7.98 9.32 -7.18
CA SER A 164 7.05 9.33 -6.05
C SER A 164 5.88 10.28 -6.28
N ALA A 165 4.74 10.00 -5.67
CA ALA A 165 3.51 10.76 -5.87
C ALA A 165 3.68 12.25 -5.46
N PRO A 166 3.24 13.21 -6.29
CA PRO A 166 2.34 13.07 -7.45
C PRO A 166 3.04 13.03 -8.83
N MET A 167 4.28 12.53 -8.93
CA MET A 167 4.99 12.45 -10.20
C MET A 167 4.21 11.68 -11.27
N SER A 168 4.28 12.16 -12.50
CA SER A 168 3.67 11.53 -13.68
C SER A 168 4.42 11.93 -14.95
N GLY A 169 4.19 11.20 -16.04
CA GLY A 169 4.79 11.48 -17.33
C GLY A 169 4.17 10.66 -18.46
N VAL A 170 4.76 10.78 -19.65
CA VAL A 170 4.38 10.03 -20.85
C VAL A 170 5.64 9.40 -21.45
N ALA A 171 5.51 8.17 -21.94
CA ALA A 171 6.55 7.46 -22.67
C ALA A 171 5.98 6.96 -24.01
N ARG A 172 6.82 6.94 -25.04
CA ARG A 172 6.46 6.61 -26.42
C ARG A 172 7.54 5.74 -27.06
N THR A 173 7.16 4.93 -28.05
CA THR A 173 8.13 4.35 -28.99
C THR A 173 8.74 5.43 -29.88
N ARG A 174 9.95 5.18 -30.38
CA ARG A 174 10.56 6.01 -31.42
C ARG A 174 9.66 6.06 -32.66
N ASP A 175 9.65 7.22 -33.33
CA ASP A 175 8.92 7.54 -34.56
C ASP A 175 7.36 7.54 -34.42
N PHE A 176 6.82 7.38 -33.20
CA PHE A 176 5.41 7.59 -32.86
C PHE A 176 4.93 9.03 -33.20
N PRO A 177 3.71 9.26 -33.72
CA PRO A 177 2.66 8.28 -34.05
C PRO A 177 2.69 7.81 -35.52
N LEU A 178 3.82 7.97 -36.21
CA LEU A 178 3.95 7.72 -37.66
C LEU A 178 4.58 6.35 -37.97
N GLY A 179 5.04 5.64 -36.94
CA GLY A 179 5.75 4.37 -37.09
C GLY A 179 6.33 3.88 -35.77
N TYR A 180 7.06 2.78 -35.87
CA TYR A 180 7.96 2.28 -34.83
C TYR A 180 9.11 1.49 -35.45
N ARG A 181 10.16 1.21 -34.66
CA ARG A 181 11.31 0.40 -35.08
C ARG A 181 11.32 -0.94 -34.39
N ARG A 182 11.92 -1.93 -35.04
CA ARG A 182 12.22 -3.24 -34.48
C ARG A 182 13.16 -3.15 -33.29
N GLY A 183 13.08 -4.14 -32.42
CA GLY A 183 13.88 -4.23 -31.20
C GLY A 183 13.01 -4.26 -29.94
N VAL A 184 13.66 -4.13 -28.79
CA VAL A 184 13.02 -4.24 -27.48
C VAL A 184 13.28 -2.96 -26.69
N CYS A 185 12.24 -2.18 -26.43
CA CYS A 185 12.29 -1.02 -25.53
C CYS A 185 11.69 -1.44 -24.19
N THR A 186 12.38 -1.18 -23.08
CA THR A 186 11.88 -1.51 -21.73
C THR A 186 11.97 -0.33 -20.78
N TRP A 187 10.89 -0.08 -20.05
CA TRP A 187 10.77 0.92 -18.99
C TRP A 187 10.51 0.23 -17.64
N ASP A 188 11.40 0.44 -16.67
CA ASP A 188 11.34 -0.15 -15.32
C ASP A 188 10.93 0.93 -14.33
N LEU A 189 9.62 1.01 -14.07
CA LEU A 189 9.03 2.02 -13.20
C LEU A 189 9.05 1.53 -11.75
N ARG A 190 9.64 2.33 -10.85
CA ARG A 190 9.84 1.99 -9.43
C ARG A 190 9.41 3.13 -8.52
N ALA A 191 8.47 2.86 -7.61
CA ALA A 191 7.96 3.85 -6.68
C ALA A 191 8.85 4.00 -5.43
N ALA A 192 8.74 5.15 -4.77
CA ALA A 192 9.10 5.25 -3.35
C ALA A 192 8.13 4.38 -2.51
N GLY A 193 8.63 3.81 -1.41
CA GLY A 193 7.92 2.77 -0.65
C GLY A 193 6.53 3.19 -0.15
N GLY A 194 5.57 2.25 -0.25
CA GLY A 194 4.18 2.43 0.18
C GLY A 194 3.23 2.99 -0.89
N GLU A 195 3.75 3.47 -2.01
CA GLU A 195 2.94 4.03 -3.11
C GLU A 195 2.56 3.00 -4.17
N ARG A 196 1.80 3.42 -5.19
CA ARG A 196 1.42 2.60 -6.34
C ARG A 196 1.77 3.31 -7.64
N ILE A 197 2.10 2.52 -8.66
CA ILE A 197 2.28 3.00 -10.03
C ILE A 197 1.02 2.65 -10.83
N VAL A 198 0.52 3.59 -11.61
CA VAL A 198 -0.48 3.33 -12.66
C VAL A 198 0.18 3.56 -14.01
N VAL A 199 0.10 2.58 -14.89
CA VAL A 199 0.41 2.71 -16.32
C VAL A 199 -0.92 2.71 -17.08
N GLU A 200 -1.12 3.73 -17.92
CA GLU A 200 -2.30 3.90 -18.76
C GLU A 200 -1.85 3.82 -20.21
N LEU A 201 -2.11 2.67 -20.86
CA LEU A 201 -1.88 2.47 -22.28
C LEU A 201 -2.91 3.29 -23.05
N ARG A 202 -2.46 4.36 -23.72
CA ARG A 202 -3.31 5.33 -24.43
C ARG A 202 -3.41 5.06 -25.92
N HIS A 203 -2.34 4.52 -26.50
CA HIS A 203 -2.35 4.04 -27.86
C HIS A 203 -1.39 2.85 -27.94
N VAL A 204 -1.88 1.74 -28.45
CA VAL A 204 -1.05 0.62 -28.89
C VAL A 204 -1.57 0.26 -30.26
N ASP A 205 -0.76 0.44 -31.29
CA ASP A 205 -1.08 0.04 -32.65
C ASP A 205 0.16 -0.61 -33.25
N LEU A 206 0.19 -1.94 -33.19
CA LEU A 206 1.29 -2.81 -33.61
C LEU A 206 0.79 -3.88 -34.60
N GLU A 207 1.71 -4.43 -35.40
CA GLU A 207 1.38 -5.51 -36.33
C GLU A 207 1.11 -6.85 -35.60
N PRO A 208 -0.10 -7.42 -35.71
CA PRO A 208 -0.41 -8.70 -35.10
C PRO A 208 0.22 -9.86 -35.89
N ALA A 209 0.53 -10.96 -35.22
CA ALA A 209 0.92 -12.20 -35.91
C ALA A 209 -0.20 -12.68 -36.86
N PRO A 210 0.14 -13.27 -38.02
CA PRO A 210 -0.84 -13.76 -38.99
C PRO A 210 -1.81 -14.78 -38.36
N ALA A 211 -3.10 -14.49 -38.44
CA ALA A 211 -4.15 -15.22 -37.75
C ALA A 211 -4.47 -16.56 -38.44
N THR A 212 -3.93 -17.66 -37.92
CA THR A 212 -4.37 -19.01 -38.31
C THR A 212 -5.69 -19.36 -37.61
N GLY A 213 -6.82 -18.94 -38.20
CA GLY A 213 -8.16 -19.47 -37.95
C GLY A 213 -8.65 -19.47 -36.49
N GLY A 214 -9.19 -18.36 -36.00
CA GLY A 214 -9.90 -18.29 -34.72
C GLY A 214 -10.51 -16.91 -34.46
N ALA A 215 -11.69 -16.86 -33.86
CA ALA A 215 -12.33 -15.60 -33.48
C ALA A 215 -11.58 -14.96 -32.30
N LEU A 216 -11.29 -13.67 -32.40
CA LEU A 216 -10.52 -12.92 -31.40
C LEU A 216 -11.45 -12.24 -30.39
N SER A 217 -11.08 -12.29 -29.10
CA SER A 217 -11.75 -11.58 -28.02
C SER A 217 -10.75 -10.68 -27.28
N GLY A 218 -11.22 -9.53 -26.79
CA GLY A 218 -10.51 -8.66 -25.84
C GLY A 218 -9.33 -7.85 -26.36
N SER A 219 -8.27 -8.51 -26.85
CA SER A 219 -6.96 -7.85 -27.10
C SER A 219 -6.33 -8.11 -28.48
N GLY A 220 -6.97 -8.92 -29.33
CA GLY A 220 -6.55 -9.18 -30.72
C GLY A 220 -5.21 -9.92 -30.90
N CYS A 221 -4.49 -10.23 -29.82
CA CYS A 221 -3.09 -10.61 -29.86
C CYS A 221 -2.88 -12.12 -29.68
N SER A 222 -2.25 -12.76 -30.66
CA SER A 222 -1.80 -14.15 -30.50
C SER A 222 -0.57 -14.22 -29.57
N ALA A 223 -0.58 -15.13 -28.61
CA ALA A 223 0.56 -15.39 -27.72
C ALA A 223 1.79 -16.01 -28.43
N ARG A 224 1.72 -16.24 -29.76
CA ARG A 224 2.84 -16.74 -30.57
C ARG A 224 4.06 -15.80 -30.52
N SER A 225 5.23 -16.35 -30.84
CA SER A 225 6.52 -15.65 -30.78
C SER A 225 6.71 -14.56 -31.86
N SER A 226 5.85 -14.50 -32.88
CA SER A 226 5.98 -13.65 -34.07
C SER A 226 4.96 -12.50 -34.16
N ALA A 227 4.49 -12.00 -33.01
CA ALA A 227 3.61 -10.82 -32.93
C ALA A 227 4.39 -9.65 -32.32
N ASP A 228 4.28 -8.46 -32.92
CA ASP A 228 4.77 -7.24 -32.29
C ASP A 228 3.82 -6.89 -31.13
N ARG A 229 4.38 -6.56 -29.96
CA ARG A 229 3.58 -6.50 -28.71
C ARG A 229 4.18 -5.62 -27.62
N VAL A 230 3.30 -5.22 -26.72
CA VAL A 230 3.59 -4.58 -25.43
C VAL A 230 3.26 -5.58 -24.32
N LEU A 231 4.22 -5.77 -23.41
CA LEU A 231 4.08 -6.57 -22.20
C LEU A 231 4.06 -5.62 -21.00
N VAL A 232 3.10 -5.79 -20.09
CA VAL A 232 3.08 -5.09 -18.80
C VAL A 232 3.19 -6.12 -17.67
N THR A 233 4.32 -6.14 -16.98
CA THR A 233 4.65 -7.10 -15.92
C THR A 233 4.52 -6.44 -14.55
N LYS A 234 3.75 -7.08 -13.66
CA LYS A 234 3.61 -6.71 -12.25
C LYS A 234 4.54 -7.57 -11.38
N PHE A 235 5.21 -6.97 -10.40
CA PHE A 235 6.05 -7.70 -9.44
C PHE A 235 5.33 -7.90 -8.10
N LEU A 236 5.40 -9.11 -7.56
CA LEU A 236 4.69 -9.55 -6.34
C LEU A 236 5.62 -9.62 -5.13
N LYS A 237 6.88 -10.01 -5.34
CA LYS A 237 7.96 -10.06 -4.33
C LYS A 237 9.26 -9.47 -4.89
N GLU A 238 10.14 -8.97 -4.02
CA GLU A 238 11.49 -8.60 -4.44
C GLU A 238 12.26 -9.84 -4.95
N PRO A 239 13.17 -9.69 -5.92
CA PRO A 239 13.90 -10.82 -6.49
C PRO A 239 14.80 -11.50 -5.45
N GLY A 240 14.82 -12.83 -5.44
CA GLY A 240 15.42 -13.64 -4.39
C GLY A 240 15.69 -15.08 -4.79
N ARG A 241 15.27 -16.05 -3.95
CA ARG A 241 15.46 -17.49 -4.19
C ARG A 241 14.15 -18.26 -4.43
N GLU A 242 13.01 -17.58 -4.47
CA GLU A 242 11.71 -18.22 -4.70
C GLU A 242 11.31 -18.26 -6.18
N ARG A 243 10.36 -19.15 -6.50
CA ARG A 243 10.11 -19.58 -7.88
C ARG A 243 9.15 -18.69 -8.69
N GLN A 244 8.53 -17.67 -8.08
CA GLN A 244 7.53 -16.83 -8.72
C GLN A 244 7.51 -15.41 -8.13
N GLU A 245 8.36 -14.55 -8.71
CA GLU A 245 8.62 -13.17 -8.23
C GLU A 245 7.66 -12.14 -8.87
N ALA A 246 7.11 -12.47 -10.04
CA ALA A 246 6.24 -11.62 -10.84
C ALA A 246 4.98 -12.38 -11.30
N ALA A 247 3.91 -11.62 -11.54
CA ALA A 247 2.69 -12.13 -12.16
C ALA A 247 2.91 -12.37 -13.67
N PRO A 248 2.12 -13.24 -14.33
CA PRO A 248 2.14 -13.37 -15.79
C PRO A 248 1.96 -12.01 -16.48
N PRO A 249 2.77 -11.67 -17.50
CA PRO A 249 2.69 -10.36 -18.14
C PRO A 249 1.39 -10.19 -18.95
N LEU A 250 0.77 -9.04 -18.82
CA LEU A 250 -0.38 -8.64 -19.64
C LEU A 250 0.11 -8.30 -21.06
N VAL A 251 -0.53 -8.87 -22.09
CA VAL A 251 -0.06 -8.79 -23.49
C VAL A 251 -1.04 -7.97 -24.34
N PHE A 252 -0.51 -6.97 -25.05
CA PHE A 252 -1.29 -6.07 -25.91
C PHE A 252 -0.60 -5.85 -27.26
N CYS A 253 -1.37 -5.74 -28.34
CA CYS A 253 -0.87 -5.17 -29.61
C CYS A 253 -1.86 -4.19 -30.27
N GLN A 254 -3.06 -4.04 -29.72
CA GLN A 254 -4.08 -3.09 -30.15
C GLN A 254 -4.81 -2.50 -28.94
N VAL A 255 -4.79 -1.17 -28.78
CA VAL A 255 -5.49 -0.38 -27.75
C VAL A 255 -5.87 0.99 -28.36
N SER A 256 -7.17 1.30 -28.43
CA SER A 256 -7.66 2.58 -28.95
C SER A 256 -7.52 3.71 -27.93
N ARG A 257 -7.40 4.95 -28.42
CA ARG A 257 -7.42 6.19 -27.61
C ARG A 257 -8.73 6.39 -26.86
N ASP A 258 -9.84 5.88 -27.39
CA ASP A 258 -11.17 6.00 -26.77
C ASP A 258 -11.39 4.99 -25.63
N HIS A 259 -10.58 3.92 -25.59
CA HIS A 259 -10.69 2.81 -24.64
C HIS A 259 -9.30 2.47 -24.05
N PRO A 260 -8.65 3.40 -23.32
CA PRO A 260 -7.33 3.19 -22.76
C PRO A 260 -7.34 2.11 -21.67
N VAL A 261 -6.23 1.39 -21.50
CA VAL A 261 -6.12 0.30 -20.50
C VAL A 261 -5.23 0.74 -19.34
N ARG A 262 -5.76 0.74 -18.11
CA ARG A 262 -5.01 1.03 -16.88
C ARG A 262 -4.56 -0.22 -16.15
N VAL A 263 -3.26 -0.31 -15.88
CA VAL A 263 -2.63 -1.36 -15.09
C VAL A 263 -2.00 -0.73 -13.85
N MET A 264 -2.41 -1.19 -12.66
CA MET A 264 -1.81 -0.79 -11.39
C MET A 264 -0.75 -1.80 -10.92
N SER A 265 0.30 -1.30 -10.28
CA SER A 265 1.30 -2.12 -9.58
C SER A 265 0.70 -2.89 -8.40
N SER A 266 1.14 -4.12 -8.19
CA SER A 266 0.88 -4.90 -6.97
C SER A 266 1.66 -4.33 -5.75
N SER A 267 1.71 -5.10 -4.66
CA SER A 267 2.34 -4.79 -3.36
C SER A 267 3.61 -3.92 -3.40
N LEU A 268 4.59 -4.26 -4.25
CA LEU A 268 5.92 -3.64 -4.30
C LEU A 268 6.00 -2.23 -4.87
N GLY A 269 4.99 -1.76 -5.61
CA GLY A 269 5.11 -0.49 -6.33
C GLY A 269 6.14 -0.52 -7.47
N ARG A 270 6.25 -1.65 -8.20
CA ARG A 270 7.09 -1.79 -9.41
C ARG A 270 6.27 -2.31 -10.61
N LEU A 271 6.52 -1.74 -11.78
CA LEU A 271 5.99 -2.20 -13.08
C LEU A 271 7.11 -2.23 -14.12
N LEU A 272 7.11 -3.25 -14.98
CA LEU A 272 7.92 -3.28 -16.20
C LEU A 272 7.00 -3.13 -17.40
N VAL A 273 7.25 -2.15 -18.27
CA VAL A 273 6.62 -2.06 -19.59
C VAL A 273 7.67 -2.43 -20.62
N THR A 274 7.44 -3.49 -21.41
CA THR A 274 8.35 -3.93 -22.47
C THR A 274 7.63 -3.94 -23.81
N PHE A 275 8.02 -3.03 -24.69
CA PHE A 275 7.70 -3.07 -26.11
C PHE A 275 8.67 -4.01 -26.83
N ASN A 276 8.17 -4.87 -27.72
CA ASN A 276 8.95 -5.80 -28.51
C ASN A 276 8.38 -5.85 -29.94
N ALA A 277 9.17 -5.41 -30.91
CA ALA A 277 8.82 -5.44 -32.33
C ALA A 277 9.86 -6.22 -33.15
N THR A 278 9.36 -7.04 -34.07
CA THR A 278 10.14 -7.91 -34.96
C THR A 278 10.61 -7.18 -36.22
N ALA A 279 9.85 -6.20 -36.69
CA ALA A 279 10.11 -5.39 -37.87
C ALA A 279 9.91 -3.88 -37.61
N ASP A 280 10.44 -3.04 -38.50
CA ASP A 280 10.12 -1.62 -38.54
C ASP A 280 8.75 -1.45 -39.21
N SER A 281 7.90 -0.58 -38.68
CA SER A 281 6.62 -0.19 -39.33
C SER A 281 6.55 1.31 -39.55
N ARG A 282 5.92 1.69 -40.68
CA ARG A 282 5.61 3.09 -41.07
C ARG A 282 4.11 3.28 -41.37
N THR A 283 3.31 2.28 -41.01
CA THR A 283 1.87 2.17 -41.26
C THR A 283 1.07 2.01 -39.96
N ARG A 284 1.76 2.03 -38.82
CA ARG A 284 1.25 1.71 -37.49
C ARG A 284 1.75 2.70 -36.46
N GLY A 285 0.88 3.12 -35.54
CA GLY A 285 1.14 4.19 -34.60
C GLY A 285 2.24 3.91 -33.57
N GLY A 286 2.48 2.65 -33.20
CA GLY A 286 3.41 2.27 -32.13
C GLY A 286 2.76 2.28 -30.75
N LEU A 287 3.52 2.63 -29.71
CA LEU A 287 3.06 2.69 -28.32
C LEU A 287 3.17 4.12 -27.75
N GLU A 288 2.10 4.59 -27.12
CA GLU A 288 2.08 5.71 -26.17
C GLU A 288 1.38 5.29 -24.88
N PHE A 289 2.06 5.47 -23.75
CA PHE A 289 1.48 5.29 -22.43
C PHE A 289 1.81 6.45 -21.51
N SER A 290 0.87 6.84 -20.67
CA SER A 290 1.15 7.69 -19.51
C SER A 290 1.41 6.85 -18.27
N TYR A 291 2.22 7.36 -17.36
CA TYR A 291 2.45 6.75 -16.05
C TYR A 291 2.27 7.77 -14.95
N SER A 292 1.81 7.33 -13.77
CA SER A 292 1.70 8.16 -12.58
C SER A 292 2.00 7.37 -11.30
N PHE A 293 2.54 8.08 -10.31
CA PHE A 293 2.76 7.57 -8.96
C PHE A 293 1.61 8.10 -8.09
N VAL A 294 0.82 7.19 -7.50
CA VAL A 294 -0.40 7.50 -6.76
C VAL A 294 -0.32 6.96 -5.32
N ARG A 295 -0.86 7.73 -4.37
CA ARG A 295 -0.97 7.34 -2.96
C ARG A 295 -2.35 6.80 -2.59
N ASP A 296 -3.39 7.13 -3.35
CA ASP A 296 -4.80 6.83 -3.04
C ASP A 296 -5.35 5.63 -3.81
N PHE A 297 -4.46 4.79 -4.35
CA PHE A 297 -4.78 3.50 -4.97
C PHE A 297 -5.80 3.59 -6.12
N GLY A 298 -6.02 4.77 -6.72
CA GLY A 298 -7.04 4.97 -7.75
C GLY A 298 -8.47 4.70 -7.30
N VAL A 299 -8.74 4.68 -5.99
CA VAL A 299 -10.08 4.54 -5.40
C VAL A 299 -10.88 5.81 -5.65
N SER A 300 -12.10 5.74 -6.18
CA SER A 300 -12.98 6.92 -6.25
C SER A 300 -13.69 7.20 -4.91
N GLY A 301 -14.26 8.40 -4.80
CA GLY A 301 -15.08 8.82 -3.66
C GLY A 301 -14.75 10.24 -3.22
N GLU A 302 -15.72 11.15 -3.33
CA GLU A 302 -15.55 12.58 -3.10
C GLU A 302 -15.23 12.89 -1.63
N PHE A 303 -15.96 12.28 -0.70
CA PHE A 303 -15.84 12.51 0.74
C PHE A 303 -14.88 11.54 1.46
N LYS A 304 -13.96 10.88 0.72
CA LYS A 304 -13.02 9.92 1.28
C LYS A 304 -11.90 10.61 2.08
N VAL A 305 -11.65 10.16 3.31
CA VAL A 305 -10.48 10.58 4.10
C VAL A 305 -9.47 9.44 4.14
N GLN A 306 -8.31 9.59 3.49
CA GLN A 306 -7.31 8.53 3.43
C GLN A 306 -6.30 8.59 4.60
N ASN A 307 -6.13 7.49 5.32
CA ASN A 307 -4.99 7.32 6.25
C ASN A 307 -3.75 6.82 5.50
N ARG A 308 -2.97 7.77 4.96
CA ARG A 308 -1.75 7.49 4.18
C ARG A 308 -0.65 6.74 4.95
N SER A 309 -0.68 6.77 6.29
CA SER A 309 0.30 6.05 7.13
C SER A 309 -0.04 4.55 7.27
N VAL A 310 -1.28 4.16 6.94
CA VAL A 310 -1.76 2.76 6.90
C VAL A 310 -1.82 2.24 5.46
N GLY A 311 -1.89 3.13 4.46
CA GLY A 311 -1.85 2.78 3.04
C GLY A 311 -3.23 2.80 2.40
N CYS A 312 -3.75 1.64 1.99
CA CYS A 312 -5.08 1.51 1.38
C CYS A 312 -6.16 1.50 2.47
N TYR A 313 -6.37 2.66 3.11
CA TYR A 313 -7.31 2.84 4.20
C TYR A 313 -8.06 4.15 4.02
N PHE A 314 -9.39 4.07 3.89
CA PHE A 314 -10.27 5.19 3.60
C PHE A 314 -11.41 5.24 4.62
N GLU A 315 -11.69 6.42 5.15
CA GLU A 315 -12.85 6.69 6.00
C GLU A 315 -13.91 7.49 5.24
N PHE A 316 -15.17 7.17 5.48
CA PHE A 316 -16.35 7.93 5.07
C PHE A 316 -17.13 8.26 6.34
N ARG A 317 -17.53 9.52 6.51
CA ARG A 317 -18.05 10.04 7.78
C ARG A 317 -19.39 10.73 7.54
N SER A 318 -20.43 10.35 8.28
CA SER A 318 -21.80 10.88 8.05
C SER A 318 -21.92 12.39 8.27
N TRP A 319 -21.02 12.97 9.08
CA TRP A 319 -20.90 14.42 9.28
C TRP A 319 -20.11 15.16 8.19
N GLN A 320 -19.61 14.46 7.17
CA GLN A 320 -19.05 15.05 5.95
C GLN A 320 -20.03 14.93 4.77
N SER A 321 -20.63 13.74 4.59
CA SER A 321 -21.82 13.56 3.76
C SER A 321 -22.63 12.36 4.24
N SER A 322 -23.95 12.46 4.21
CA SER A 322 -24.86 11.35 4.50
C SER A 322 -24.89 10.30 3.39
N THR A 323 -24.47 10.61 2.17
CA THR A 323 -24.39 9.64 1.05
C THR A 323 -23.15 9.86 0.18
N GLY A 324 -22.86 8.89 -0.68
CA GLY A 324 -21.82 9.02 -1.71
C GLY A 324 -21.52 7.69 -2.38
N SER A 325 -20.50 7.65 -3.23
CA SER A 325 -19.99 6.42 -3.83
C SER A 325 -18.49 6.25 -3.61
N PHE A 326 -18.01 5.02 -3.83
CA PHE A 326 -16.61 4.62 -3.75
C PHE A 326 -16.35 3.38 -4.63
N THR A 327 -15.08 3.09 -4.92
CA THR A 327 -14.69 1.92 -5.71
C THR A 327 -13.59 1.07 -5.07
N SER A 328 -13.40 -0.13 -5.60
CA SER A 328 -12.12 -0.84 -5.50
C SER A 328 -10.97 -0.03 -6.12
N PRO A 329 -9.71 -0.33 -5.77
CA PRO A 329 -8.56 0.23 -6.47
C PRO A 329 -8.57 -0.05 -7.97
N ASN A 330 -8.09 0.90 -8.78
CA ASN A 330 -7.99 0.86 -10.25
C ASN A 330 -9.33 0.70 -11.04
N TYR A 331 -10.50 0.66 -10.39
CA TYR A 331 -11.81 0.55 -11.06
C TYR A 331 -12.00 1.62 -12.15
N PRO A 332 -12.60 1.31 -13.33
CA PRO A 332 -13.22 0.03 -13.72
C PRO A 332 -12.24 -1.02 -14.28
N HIS A 333 -10.94 -0.78 -14.21
CA HIS A 333 -9.92 -1.72 -14.66
C HIS A 333 -9.51 -2.68 -13.53
N ALA A 334 -8.78 -3.74 -13.89
CA ALA A 334 -8.44 -4.79 -12.94
C ALA A 334 -7.67 -4.28 -11.70
N TYR A 335 -8.15 -4.65 -10.51
CA TYR A 335 -7.48 -4.31 -9.26
C TYR A 335 -6.10 -5.00 -9.14
N PRO A 336 -5.17 -4.49 -8.32
CA PRO A 336 -3.90 -5.15 -8.06
C PRO A 336 -4.06 -6.40 -7.18
N GLU A 337 -3.24 -7.40 -7.47
CA GLU A 337 -3.03 -8.63 -6.72
C GLU A 337 -2.30 -8.34 -5.40
N SER A 338 -2.50 -9.21 -4.41
CA SER A 338 -1.87 -9.15 -3.09
C SER A 338 -2.10 -7.81 -2.40
N LEU A 339 -3.34 -7.34 -2.47
CA LEU A 339 -3.84 -6.09 -1.90
C LEU A 339 -4.68 -6.40 -0.66
N ALA A 340 -4.49 -5.63 0.40
CA ALA A 340 -5.50 -5.41 1.43
C ALA A 340 -5.91 -3.94 1.39
N CYS A 341 -7.21 -3.67 1.32
CA CYS A 341 -7.77 -2.32 1.32
C CYS A 341 -9.00 -2.20 2.21
N HIS A 342 -9.04 -1.17 3.05
CA HIS A 342 -10.07 -1.00 4.07
C HIS A 342 -10.88 0.28 3.85
N TYR A 343 -12.20 0.16 3.98
CA TYR A 343 -13.16 1.24 3.88
C TYR A 343 -13.98 1.27 5.16
N VAL A 344 -13.92 2.36 5.91
CA VAL A 344 -14.50 2.48 7.25
C VAL A 344 -15.56 3.57 7.26
N PHE A 345 -16.79 3.17 7.59
CA PHE A 345 -17.97 4.02 7.55
C PHE A 345 -18.33 4.41 8.98
N LEU A 346 -18.18 5.70 9.30
CA LEU A 346 -18.37 6.27 10.63
C LEU A 346 -19.69 7.04 10.69
N ALA A 347 -20.64 6.48 11.44
CA ALA A 347 -21.98 7.02 11.62
C ALA A 347 -22.14 7.73 12.97
N ARG A 348 -23.08 8.67 13.05
CA ARG A 348 -23.52 9.29 14.30
C ARG A 348 -24.40 8.33 15.11
N PRO A 349 -24.66 8.60 16.40
CA PRO A 349 -25.72 7.93 17.14
C PRO A 349 -27.06 7.97 16.40
N GLU A 350 -27.87 6.92 16.55
CA GLU A 350 -29.18 6.72 15.91
C GLU A 350 -29.21 6.63 14.36
N GLU A 351 -28.07 6.69 13.67
CA GLU A 351 -27.95 6.37 12.24
C GLU A 351 -27.75 4.85 12.01
N ARG A 352 -28.14 4.38 10.81
CA ARG A 352 -27.72 3.08 10.25
C ARG A 352 -26.87 3.30 9.01
N ILE A 353 -25.93 2.38 8.77
CA ILE A 353 -25.07 2.34 7.60
C ILE A 353 -25.68 1.36 6.61
N ARG A 354 -25.99 1.81 5.39
CA ARG A 354 -26.40 0.98 4.24
C ARG A 354 -25.36 1.14 3.13
N ILE A 355 -24.93 0.04 2.53
CA ILE A 355 -23.98 -0.01 1.41
C ILE A 355 -24.56 -0.92 0.33
N GLU A 356 -24.49 -0.48 -0.92
CA GLU A 356 -25.03 -1.18 -2.09
C GLU A 356 -24.02 -1.20 -3.22
N PHE A 357 -23.67 -2.39 -3.70
CA PHE A 357 -22.73 -2.57 -4.80
C PHE A 357 -23.50 -2.50 -6.13
N THR A 358 -23.34 -1.42 -6.89
CA THR A 358 -23.98 -1.27 -8.21
C THR A 358 -23.32 -2.16 -9.26
N ASN A 359 -22.02 -2.41 -9.09
CA ASN A 359 -21.21 -3.28 -9.93
C ASN A 359 -20.25 -4.03 -9.01
N TYR A 360 -20.15 -5.35 -9.17
CA TYR A 360 -19.27 -6.19 -8.37
C TYR A 360 -18.75 -7.37 -9.20
N ASP A 361 -17.44 -7.43 -9.36
CA ASP A 361 -16.70 -8.38 -10.19
C ASP A 361 -15.36 -8.68 -9.53
N THR A 362 -15.27 -9.77 -8.77
CA THR A 362 -14.06 -10.25 -8.09
C THR A 362 -13.84 -11.72 -8.43
N GLU A 363 -12.63 -12.24 -8.24
CA GLU A 363 -12.38 -13.68 -8.40
C GLU A 363 -13.35 -14.50 -7.53
N SER A 364 -13.97 -15.52 -8.11
CA SER A 364 -14.86 -16.44 -7.39
C SER A 364 -14.14 -17.74 -7.01
N SER A 365 -14.39 -18.20 -5.79
CA SER A 365 -14.16 -19.60 -5.40
C SER A 365 -15.46 -20.23 -4.93
N ARG A 366 -15.48 -21.57 -4.86
CA ARG A 366 -16.66 -22.32 -4.39
C ARG A 366 -17.05 -22.01 -2.95
N LEU A 367 -16.12 -21.52 -2.12
CA LEU A 367 -16.31 -21.34 -0.67
C LEU A 367 -16.14 -19.90 -0.19
N CYS A 368 -15.71 -18.96 -1.04
CA CYS A 368 -15.53 -17.55 -0.70
C CYS A 368 -14.54 -17.33 0.47
N LEU A 369 -13.46 -18.12 0.50
CA LEU A 369 -12.51 -18.17 1.61
C LEU A 369 -11.23 -17.36 1.34
N PRO A 370 -10.56 -16.86 2.40
CA PRO A 370 -9.25 -16.23 2.28
C PRO A 370 -8.19 -17.21 1.76
N GLY A 371 -7.46 -16.79 0.72
CA GLY A 371 -6.42 -17.60 0.06
C GLY A 371 -6.89 -18.22 -1.26
N ASP A 372 -8.13 -18.71 -1.30
CA ASP A 372 -8.72 -19.39 -2.47
C ASP A 372 -9.50 -18.46 -3.41
N SER A 373 -9.78 -17.22 -2.98
CA SER A 373 -10.52 -16.20 -3.74
C SER A 373 -10.18 -14.79 -3.27
N ASP A 374 -10.40 -13.81 -4.14
CA ASP A 374 -10.53 -12.39 -3.77
C ASP A 374 -11.89 -12.12 -3.11
N TYR A 375 -11.94 -11.31 -2.06
CA TYR A 375 -13.18 -11.09 -1.31
C TYR A 375 -13.31 -9.72 -0.64
N VAL A 376 -14.56 -9.27 -0.45
CA VAL A 376 -14.92 -8.17 0.46
C VAL A 376 -15.53 -8.77 1.73
N LEU A 377 -14.83 -8.60 2.86
CA LEU A 377 -15.30 -8.97 4.19
C LEU A 377 -15.94 -7.75 4.88
N VAL A 378 -17.12 -7.95 5.49
CA VAL A 378 -17.82 -6.95 6.30
C VAL A 378 -17.69 -7.28 7.80
N GLU A 379 -17.30 -6.30 8.61
CA GLU A 379 -17.19 -6.39 10.07
C GLU A 379 -17.69 -5.11 10.75
N GLU A 380 -18.05 -5.18 12.04
CA GLU A 380 -18.21 -3.99 12.88
C GLU A 380 -16.86 -3.63 13.53
N CYS A 381 -16.45 -2.37 13.52
CA CYS A 381 -15.11 -1.97 13.99
C CYS A 381 -14.85 -2.29 15.47
N HIS A 382 -15.91 -2.34 16.27
CA HIS A 382 -15.89 -2.67 17.70
C HIS A 382 -15.85 -4.20 17.96
N ARG A 383 -15.97 -5.01 16.91
CA ARG A 383 -15.92 -6.49 16.95
C ARG A 383 -15.05 -7.03 15.82
N PRO A 384 -13.76 -6.65 15.72
CA PRO A 384 -12.84 -7.31 14.80
C PRO A 384 -12.84 -8.81 15.07
N ASN A 385 -12.73 -9.62 14.02
CA ASN A 385 -12.95 -11.08 13.99
C ASN A 385 -14.43 -11.52 13.93
N TYR A 386 -15.43 -10.68 14.23
CA TYR A 386 -16.83 -11.03 13.98
C TYR A 386 -17.25 -10.69 12.55
N ARG A 387 -17.04 -11.66 11.66
CA ARG A 387 -17.39 -11.58 10.23
C ARG A 387 -18.92 -11.52 10.08
N LEU A 388 -19.46 -10.39 9.63
CA LEU A 388 -20.89 -10.21 9.36
C LEU A 388 -21.32 -10.87 8.06
N GLN A 389 -20.49 -10.76 7.03
CA GLN A 389 -20.80 -11.16 5.66
C GLN A 389 -19.49 -11.17 4.83
N THR A 390 -19.41 -12.02 3.82
CA THR A 390 -18.32 -12.05 2.84
C THR A 390 -18.91 -12.09 1.44
N PHE A 391 -18.34 -11.33 0.50
CA PHE A 391 -18.71 -11.31 -0.91
C PHE A 391 -17.49 -11.65 -1.78
N CYS A 392 -17.69 -12.41 -2.86
CA CYS A 392 -16.69 -12.74 -3.89
C CYS A 392 -17.43 -13.17 -5.17
N GLY A 393 -16.76 -13.21 -6.32
CA GLY A 393 -17.43 -13.51 -7.59
C GLY A 393 -18.37 -12.39 -8.07
N LYS A 394 -19.29 -12.74 -8.97
CA LYS A 394 -20.43 -11.89 -9.37
C LYS A 394 -21.69 -12.32 -8.60
N PRO A 395 -22.58 -11.39 -8.23
CA PRO A 395 -23.90 -11.74 -7.71
C PRO A 395 -24.70 -12.52 -8.76
N GLU A 396 -25.67 -13.32 -8.32
CA GLU A 396 -26.53 -14.11 -9.21
C GLU A 396 -27.38 -13.18 -10.10
N PRO A 397 -27.74 -13.59 -11.33
CA PRO A 397 -28.51 -12.75 -12.26
C PRO A 397 -29.80 -12.21 -11.64
N GLY A 398 -29.96 -10.89 -11.65
CA GLY A 398 -31.10 -10.19 -11.02
C GLY A 398 -30.95 -9.89 -9.53
N THR A 399 -29.83 -10.28 -8.90
CA THR A 399 -29.48 -9.94 -7.51
C THR A 399 -28.35 -8.91 -7.46
N ALA A 400 -28.15 -8.28 -6.30
CA ALA A 400 -27.04 -7.38 -6.02
C ALA A 400 -26.56 -7.56 -4.58
N TYR A 401 -25.25 -7.38 -4.33
CA TYR A 401 -24.74 -7.38 -2.98
C TYR A 401 -25.07 -6.04 -2.28
N SER A 402 -25.53 -6.15 -1.05
CA SER A 402 -25.77 -5.00 -0.16
C SER A 402 -25.61 -5.43 1.30
N VAL A 403 -25.39 -4.45 2.18
CA VAL A 403 -25.38 -4.66 3.63
C VAL A 403 -25.98 -3.44 4.33
N THR A 404 -26.83 -3.69 5.33
CA THR A 404 -27.40 -2.64 6.19
C THR A 404 -27.20 -3.01 7.66
N ARG A 405 -26.60 -2.12 8.46
CA ARG A 405 -26.32 -2.34 9.89
C ARG A 405 -26.57 -1.08 10.72
N ARG A 406 -27.23 -1.24 11.87
CA ARG A 406 -27.32 -0.23 12.93
C ARG A 406 -26.07 -0.32 13.81
N THR A 407 -25.00 0.32 13.39
CA THR A 407 -23.71 0.39 14.11
C THR A 407 -23.03 1.72 13.82
N SER A 408 -22.28 2.26 14.79
CA SER A 408 -21.55 3.52 14.63
C SER A 408 -20.29 3.40 13.77
N CYS A 409 -19.78 2.18 13.55
CA CYS A 409 -18.62 1.94 12.72
C CYS A 409 -18.69 0.58 12.01
N LEU A 410 -18.76 0.60 10.68
CA LEU A 410 -18.74 -0.57 9.81
C LEU A 410 -17.44 -0.57 8.97
N ARG A 411 -16.75 -1.71 8.88
CA ARG A 411 -15.55 -1.89 8.07
C ARG A 411 -15.84 -2.85 6.92
N LEU A 412 -15.57 -2.41 5.70
CA LEU A 412 -15.31 -3.30 4.57
C LEU A 412 -13.79 -3.51 4.44
N SER A 413 -13.37 -4.76 4.27
CA SER A 413 -12.00 -5.13 3.96
C SER A 413 -11.99 -5.89 2.63
N PHE A 414 -11.56 -5.23 1.56
CA PHE A 414 -11.28 -5.88 0.28
C PHE A 414 -9.89 -6.51 0.35
N VAL A 415 -9.78 -7.79 0.05
CA VAL A 415 -8.53 -8.54 0.06
C VAL A 415 -8.42 -9.31 -1.24
N SER A 416 -7.29 -9.17 -1.95
CA SER A 416 -6.94 -9.99 -3.11
C SER A 416 -5.76 -10.93 -2.83
N ASN A 417 -5.78 -12.10 -3.46
CA ASN A 417 -4.72 -13.09 -3.39
C ASN A 417 -3.63 -12.82 -4.47
N SER A 418 -2.76 -13.78 -4.78
CA SER A 418 -1.66 -13.61 -5.75
C SER A 418 -1.96 -14.12 -7.17
N GLN A 419 -3.22 -14.45 -7.49
CA GLN A 419 -3.65 -15.07 -8.73
C GLN A 419 -4.88 -14.36 -9.30
N TYR A 420 -4.88 -14.12 -10.61
CA TYR A 420 -5.97 -13.46 -11.35
C TYR A 420 -6.31 -12.06 -10.80
N SER A 421 -7.26 -11.39 -11.46
CA SER A 421 -7.90 -10.14 -11.02
C SER A 421 -9.07 -9.83 -11.95
N ALA A 422 -10.09 -9.14 -11.42
CA ALA A 422 -11.30 -8.75 -12.14
C ALA A 422 -11.55 -7.24 -12.00
N ALA A 423 -12.63 -6.71 -12.60
CA ALA A 423 -12.88 -5.26 -12.65
C ALA A 423 -13.08 -4.60 -11.26
N GLY A 424 -13.36 -5.39 -10.22
CA GLY A 424 -13.57 -4.93 -8.86
C GLY A 424 -15.00 -4.46 -8.64
N PHE A 425 -15.18 -3.35 -7.92
CA PHE A 425 -16.53 -2.88 -7.57
C PHE A 425 -16.69 -1.37 -7.59
N HIS A 426 -17.92 -0.94 -7.86
CA HIS A 426 -18.44 0.39 -7.57
C HIS A 426 -19.63 0.24 -6.61
N ALA A 427 -19.65 1.04 -5.55
CA ALA A 427 -20.65 0.95 -4.49
C ALA A 427 -21.07 2.33 -3.98
N ASN A 428 -22.33 2.41 -3.58
CA ASN A 428 -22.92 3.57 -2.92
C ASN A 428 -22.99 3.31 -1.41
N TYR A 429 -22.81 4.34 -0.59
CA TYR A 429 -23.04 4.30 0.85
C TYR A 429 -24.11 5.34 1.25
N PHE A 430 -24.82 5.02 2.32
CA PHE A 430 -25.88 5.83 2.91
C PHE A 430 -25.81 5.74 4.44
N PHE A 431 -25.82 6.88 5.10
CA PHE A 431 -26.00 7.07 6.53
C PHE A 431 -27.42 7.58 6.77
N GLU A 432 -28.27 6.73 7.33
CA GLU A 432 -29.71 6.95 7.41
C GLU A 432 -30.14 7.05 8.87
N GLY A 433 -30.71 8.20 9.27
CA GLY A 433 -31.32 8.35 10.60
C GLY A 433 -32.59 7.51 10.77
N ARG A 434 -33.15 7.51 11.98
CA ARG A 434 -34.48 6.94 12.24
C ARG A 434 -35.56 7.80 11.56
N THR A 435 -36.16 7.23 10.53
CA THR A 435 -37.57 7.49 10.12
C THR A 435 -38.51 6.81 11.10
#